data_AF-A0A973MUR0-F1
#
_entry.id   AF-A0A973MUR0-F1
#
_cell.length_a   1.000
_cell.length_b   1.000
_cell.length_c   1.000
_cell.angle_alpha   90.00
_cell.angle_beta   90.00
_cell.angle_gamma   90.00
#
_symmetry.space_group_name_H-M   'P 1'
#
loop_
_entity.id
_entity.type
_entity.pdbx_description
1 polymer ?
#
loop_
_entity_poly.entity_id
_entity_poly.type
_entity_poly.pdbx_seq_one_letter_code
_entity_poly.pdbx_strand_id
1 'polypeptide(L)'
;MSYLRADAGLIRELLPSEARPPSYADDLFLLYAVLLRAKGEQVTAADVHDAWAAWAEARDPDHAALVPFDELSPAIQREDEPYVQAIQAAARVRAKERP
;
A
#
# COMPACT_ATOMS: atom_id res chain seq x y z
N MET A 1 -17.87 -0.63 -10.76
CA MET A 1 -16.71 -0.59 -9.84
C MET A 1 -16.57 0.83 -9.30
N SER A 2 -16.22 1.00 -8.02
CA SER A 2 -15.90 2.33 -7.48
C SER A 2 -14.51 2.79 -7.96
N TYR A 3 -14.25 4.10 -7.93
CA TYR A 3 -12.95 4.63 -8.34
C TYR A 3 -11.79 4.08 -7.50
N LEU A 4 -12.00 3.88 -6.18
CA LEU A 4 -11.00 3.25 -5.31
C LEU A 4 -10.75 1.78 -5.66
N ARG A 5 -11.78 1.03 -6.09
CA ARG A 5 -11.57 -0.35 -6.58
C ARG A 5 -10.78 -0.40 -7.88
N ALA A 6 -10.98 0.58 -8.76
CA ALA A 6 -10.20 0.68 -10.00
C ALA A 6 -8.73 1.01 -9.67
N ASP A 7 -8.49 1.97 -8.79
CA ASP A 7 -7.16 2.33 -8.30
C ASP A 7 -6.46 1.16 -7.58
N ALA A 8 -7.17 0.45 -6.72
CA ALA A 8 -6.69 -0.75 -6.03
C ALA A 8 -6.25 -1.84 -7.02
N GLY A 9 -7.04 -2.04 -8.09
CA GLY A 9 -6.70 -2.95 -9.18
C GLY A 9 -5.41 -2.54 -9.89
N LEU A 10 -5.29 -1.25 -10.25
CA LEU A 10 -4.10 -0.72 -10.89
C LEU A 10 -2.83 -0.89 -10.02
N ILE A 11 -2.92 -0.60 -8.72
CA ILE A 11 -1.79 -0.82 -7.80
C ILE A 11 -1.40 -2.30 -7.77
N ARG A 12 -2.37 -3.21 -7.74
CA ARG A 12 -2.12 -4.67 -7.73
C ARG A 12 -1.50 -5.17 -9.03
N GLU A 13 -1.89 -4.62 -10.18
CA GLU A 13 -1.30 -4.93 -11.48
C GLU A 13 0.15 -4.46 -11.60
N LEU A 14 0.48 -3.35 -10.94
CA LEU A 14 1.83 -2.76 -10.93
C LEU A 14 2.70 -3.25 -9.78
N LEU A 15 2.21 -4.19 -8.97
CA LEU A 15 2.96 -4.73 -7.85
C LEU A 15 4.10 -5.64 -8.35
N PRO A 16 5.34 -5.45 -7.88
CA PRO A 16 6.45 -6.32 -8.25
C PRO A 16 6.20 -7.79 -7.87
N SER A 17 6.70 -8.73 -8.66
CA SER A 17 6.47 -10.18 -8.49
C SER A 17 7.04 -10.76 -7.18
N GLU A 18 8.03 -10.09 -6.61
CA GLU A 18 8.65 -10.40 -5.33
C GLU A 18 7.75 -10.06 -4.13
N ALA A 19 6.76 -9.18 -4.32
CA ALA A 19 5.82 -8.84 -3.28
C ALA A 19 4.87 -10.02 -3.01
N ARG A 20 4.59 -10.26 -1.73
CA ARG A 20 3.68 -11.32 -1.31
C ARG A 20 2.52 -10.72 -0.51
N PRO A 21 1.49 -10.19 -1.20
CA PRO A 21 0.31 -9.69 -0.52
C PRO A 21 -0.43 -10.83 0.19
N PRO A 22 -1.04 -10.58 1.37
CA PRO A 22 -1.91 -11.54 2.03
C PRO A 22 -3.06 -12.00 1.11
N SER A 23 -3.51 -13.25 1.27
CA SER A 23 -4.57 -13.86 0.44
C SER A 23 -5.91 -13.11 0.44
N TYR A 24 -6.15 -12.26 1.45
CA TYR A 24 -7.36 -11.44 1.62
C TYR A 24 -7.02 -9.94 1.73
N ALA A 25 -6.15 -9.45 0.86
CA ALA A 25 -5.66 -8.07 0.86
C ALA A 25 -6.58 -7.06 0.15
N ASP A 26 -7.77 -7.43 -0.32
CA ASP A 26 -8.62 -6.51 -1.11
C ASP A 26 -8.93 -5.19 -0.36
N ASP A 27 -9.23 -5.26 0.94
CA ASP A 27 -9.45 -4.08 1.78
C ASP A 27 -8.15 -3.29 2.02
N LEU A 28 -7.00 -3.97 2.07
CA LEU A 28 -5.68 -3.32 2.18
C LEU A 28 -5.39 -2.48 0.94
N PHE A 29 -5.65 -3.03 -0.26
CA PHE A 29 -5.48 -2.28 -1.51
C PHE A 29 -6.46 -1.10 -1.63
N LEU A 30 -7.62 -1.13 -0.96
CA LEU A 30 -8.48 0.05 -0.85
C LEU A 30 -7.83 1.16 0.00
N LEU A 31 -7.12 0.82 1.08
CA LEU A 31 -6.35 1.79 1.86
C LEU A 31 -5.18 2.36 1.03
N TYR A 32 -4.48 1.52 0.29
CA TYR A 32 -3.43 1.98 -0.64
C TYR A 32 -3.98 2.85 -1.76
N ALA A 33 -5.19 2.60 -2.25
CA ALA A 33 -5.87 3.50 -3.19
C ALA A 33 -6.15 4.88 -2.59
N VAL A 34 -6.42 4.97 -1.27
CA VAL A 34 -6.53 6.25 -0.57
C VAL A 34 -5.18 6.96 -0.51
N LEU A 35 -4.08 6.25 -0.19
CA LEU A 35 -2.72 6.82 -0.21
C LEU A 35 -2.34 7.34 -1.61
N LEU A 36 -2.63 6.57 -2.65
CA LEU A 36 -2.46 6.98 -4.05
C LEU A 36 -3.18 8.30 -4.35
N ARG A 37 -4.40 8.48 -3.84
CA ARG A 37 -5.19 9.69 -4.06
C ARG A 37 -4.69 10.89 -3.24
N ALA A 38 -4.26 10.64 -2.00
CA ALA A 38 -3.85 11.68 -1.06
C ALA A 38 -2.42 12.19 -1.30
N LYS A 39 -1.48 11.28 -1.58
CA LYS A 39 -0.04 11.58 -1.67
C LYS A 39 0.57 11.24 -3.03
N GLY A 40 -0.02 10.32 -3.78
CA GLY A 40 0.45 9.94 -5.11
C GLY A 40 1.92 9.50 -5.10
N GLU A 41 2.77 10.19 -5.85
CA GLU A 41 4.22 9.86 -5.92
C GLU A 41 4.98 10.17 -4.63
N GLN A 42 4.39 10.90 -3.68
CA GLN A 42 5.02 11.23 -2.39
C GLN A 42 4.72 10.21 -1.28
N VAL A 43 4.10 9.07 -1.62
CA VAL A 43 3.92 7.96 -0.69
C VAL A 43 5.28 7.40 -0.27
N THR A 44 5.42 7.15 1.02
CA THR A 44 6.62 6.60 1.67
C THR A 44 6.31 5.23 2.28
N ALA A 45 7.35 4.49 2.67
CA ALA A 45 7.21 3.20 3.35
C ALA A 45 6.43 3.33 4.67
N ALA A 46 6.64 4.42 5.42
CA ALA A 46 5.87 4.69 6.64
C ALA A 46 4.36 4.86 6.37
N ASP A 47 3.97 5.53 5.28
CA ASP A 47 2.55 5.66 4.93
C ASP A 47 1.92 4.29 4.58
N VAL A 48 2.67 3.45 3.86
CA VAL A 48 2.26 2.09 3.51
C VAL A 48 2.10 1.25 4.77
N HIS A 49 3.07 1.31 5.68
CA HIS A 49 3.03 0.62 6.95
C HIS A 49 1.84 1.05 7.80
N ASP A 50 1.57 2.36 7.93
CA ASP A 50 0.41 2.84 8.70
C ASP A 50 -0.92 2.33 8.11
N ALA A 51 -1.03 2.28 6.79
CA ALA A 51 -2.21 1.71 6.12
C ALA A 51 -2.31 0.19 6.31
N TRP A 52 -1.19 -0.53 6.25
CA TRP A 52 -1.14 -1.96 6.56
C TRP A 52 -1.49 -2.24 8.02
N ALA A 53 -0.96 -1.45 8.95
CA ALA A 53 -1.22 -1.56 10.38
C ALA A 53 -2.70 -1.32 10.68
N ALA A 54 -3.34 -0.32 10.06
CA ALA A 54 -4.78 -0.11 10.19
C ALA A 54 -5.61 -1.30 9.66
N TRP A 55 -5.18 -1.96 8.59
CA TRP A 55 -5.81 -3.17 8.08
C TRP A 55 -5.60 -4.39 8.99
N ALA A 56 -4.39 -4.52 9.55
CA ALA A 56 -3.98 -5.59 10.44
C ALA A 56 -4.65 -5.48 11.81
N GLU A 57 -4.78 -4.28 12.38
CA GLU A 57 -5.49 -4.01 13.65
C GLU A 57 -6.90 -4.63 13.68
N ALA A 58 -7.63 -4.53 12.57
CA ALA A 58 -8.99 -5.08 12.46
C ALA A 58 -9.04 -6.62 12.36
N ARG A 59 -7.91 -7.29 12.21
CA ARG A 59 -7.80 -8.72 11.86
C ARG A 59 -6.97 -9.52 12.85
N ASP A 60 -5.83 -8.97 13.25
CA ASP A 60 -4.85 -9.54 14.15
C ASP A 60 -4.21 -8.40 14.99
N PRO A 61 -4.93 -7.87 15.99
CA PRO A 61 -4.47 -6.74 16.80
C PRO A 61 -3.23 -7.08 17.67
N ASP A 62 -2.90 -8.37 17.80
CA ASP A 62 -1.72 -8.82 18.55
C ASP A 62 -0.49 -9.03 17.63
N HIS A 63 -0.57 -8.66 16.36
CA HIS A 63 0.52 -8.86 15.40
C HIS A 63 1.76 -8.04 15.80
N ALA A 64 2.92 -8.70 15.91
CA ALA A 64 4.14 -8.12 16.46
C ALA A 64 4.68 -6.88 15.71
N ALA A 65 4.30 -6.71 14.44
CA ALA A 65 4.67 -5.55 13.63
C ALA A 65 3.71 -4.35 13.77
N LEU A 66 2.69 -4.41 14.64
CA LEU A 66 1.82 -3.27 15.00
C LEU A 66 2.54 -2.31 15.95
N VAL A 67 3.63 -1.74 15.46
CA VAL A 67 4.44 -0.69 16.09
C VAL A 67 4.72 0.40 15.05
N PRO A 68 5.11 1.62 15.44
CA PRO A 68 5.52 2.65 14.50
C PRO A 68 6.61 2.17 13.52
N PHE A 69 6.58 2.66 12.27
CA PHE A 69 7.52 2.22 11.22
C PHE A 69 8.99 2.31 11.64
N ASP A 70 9.38 3.39 12.33
CA ASP A 70 10.76 3.61 12.78
C ASP A 70 11.21 2.65 13.89
N GLU A 71 10.28 1.92 14.52
CA GLU A 71 10.56 0.88 15.53
C GLU A 71 10.73 -0.51 14.91
N LEU A 72 10.38 -0.67 13.63
CA LEU A 72 10.59 -1.92 12.90
C LEU A 72 12.07 -2.16 12.63
N SER A 73 12.44 -3.43 12.53
CA SER A 73 13.76 -3.77 11.99
C SER A 73 13.88 -3.33 10.52
N PRO A 74 15.08 -2.97 10.03
CA PRO A 74 15.27 -2.60 8.62
C PRO A 74 14.87 -3.70 7.63
N ALA A 75 14.83 -4.96 8.06
CA ALA A 75 14.36 -6.04 7.21
C ALA A 75 12.85 -5.96 6.98
N ILE A 76 12.08 -5.69 8.03
CA ILE A 76 10.62 -5.59 7.97
C ILE A 76 10.21 -4.30 7.25
N GLN A 77 10.89 -3.17 7.51
CA GLN A 77 10.64 -1.92 6.78
C GLN A 77 10.76 -2.07 5.25
N ARG A 78 11.63 -2.95 4.77
CA ARG A 78 11.81 -3.21 3.33
C ARG A 78 10.65 -3.99 2.71
N GLU A 79 9.79 -4.63 3.52
CA GLU A 79 8.62 -5.34 3.03
C GLU A 79 7.56 -4.37 2.48
N ASP A 80 7.57 -3.11 2.92
CA ASP A 80 6.66 -2.05 2.44
C ASP A 80 7.08 -1.46 1.08
N GLU A 81 8.38 -1.52 0.75
CA GLU A 81 8.97 -0.86 -0.43
C GLU A 81 8.33 -1.28 -1.77
N PRO A 82 8.02 -2.57 -2.04
CA PRO A 82 7.33 -2.96 -3.26
C PRO A 82 5.95 -2.30 -3.43
N TYR A 83 5.24 -2.04 -2.33
CA TYR A 83 3.94 -1.38 -2.37
C TYR A 83 4.08 0.13 -2.58
N VAL A 84 5.11 0.76 -2.00
CA VAL A 84 5.47 2.16 -2.30
C VAL A 84 5.68 2.33 -3.80
N GLN A 85 6.51 1.48 -4.40
CA GLN A 85 6.82 1.51 -5.83
C GLN A 85 5.56 1.35 -6.69
N ALA A 86 4.69 0.40 -6.33
CA ALA A 86 3.43 0.17 -7.03
C ALA A 86 2.48 1.37 -6.96
N ILE A 87 2.34 1.99 -5.78
CA ILE A 87 1.48 3.17 -5.59
C ILE A 87 2.03 4.37 -6.38
N GLN A 88 3.33 4.63 -6.32
CA GLN A 88 3.94 5.71 -7.08
C GLN A 88 3.83 5.47 -8.60
N ALA A 89 3.98 4.23 -9.06
CA ALA A 89 3.78 3.87 -10.46
C ALA A 89 2.33 4.10 -10.90
N ALA A 90 1.36 3.68 -10.08
CA ALA A 90 -0.06 3.93 -10.33
C ALA A 90 -0.38 5.44 -10.40
N ALA A 91 0.27 6.25 -9.57
CA ALA A 91 0.14 7.71 -9.60
C ALA A 91 0.58 8.29 -10.95
N ARG A 92 1.72 7.83 -11.47
CA ARG A 92 2.25 8.24 -12.79
C ARG A 92 1.33 7.83 -13.93
N VAL A 93 0.74 6.63 -13.87
CA VAL A 93 -0.24 6.17 -14.87
C VAL A 93 -1.47 7.08 -14.86
N ARG A 94 -2.05 7.31 -13.68
CA ARG A 94 -3.23 8.19 -13.53
C ARG A 94 -2.98 9.63 -13.96
N ALA A 95 -1.77 10.16 -13.74
CA ALA A 95 -1.41 11.50 -14.18
C ALA A 95 -1.40 11.64 -15.71
N LYS A 96 -1.02 10.58 -16.44
CA LYS A 96 -1.04 10.55 -17.92
C LYS A 96 -2.44 10.42 -18.51
N GLU A 97 -3.39 9.89 -17.74
CA GLU A 97 -4.78 9.71 -18.15
C GLU A 97 -5.68 10.92 -17.86
N ARG A 98 -5.18 11.93 -17.14
CA ARG A 98 -5.89 13.20 -16.96
C ARG A 98 -5.66 14.10 -18.19
N PRO A 99 -6.71 14.44 -18.96
CA PRO A 99 -6.61 15.41 -20.05
C PRO A 99 -6.26 16.82 -19.55
#